data_AF-D2I8Z6-F1
#
_entry.id   AF-D2I8Z6-F1
#
_cell.length_a   1.000
_cell.length_b   1.000
_cell.length_c   1.000
_cell.angle_alpha   90.00
_cell.angle_beta   90.00
_cell.angle_gamma   90.00
#
_symmetry.space_group_name_H-M   'P 1'
#
loop_
_entity.id
_entity.type
_entity.pdbx_description
1 polymer ?
#
loop_
_entity_poly.entity_id
_entity_poly.type
_entity_poly.pdbx_seq_one_letter_code
_entity_poly.pdbx_strand_id
1 'polypeptide(L)' 'LLQGSMSFEDVIVEFTQDEWQYVSPAQRTLYRDVMLENYSHLISV' A
#
# COMPACT_ATOMS: atom_id res chain seq x y z
N LEU A 1 -27.07 -4.81 10.28
CA LEU A 1 -25.83 -4.03 10.05
C LEU A 1 -24.68 -4.87 10.56
N LEU A 2 -23.99 -5.62 9.69
CA LEU A 2 -22.79 -6.37 10.07
C LEU A 2 -21.60 -5.43 9.87
N GLN A 3 -21.01 -4.96 10.96
CA GLN A 3 -19.73 -4.27 10.92
C GLN A 3 -18.67 -5.36 10.72
N GLY A 4 -18.41 -5.71 9.46
CA GLY A 4 -17.43 -6.73 9.10
C GLY A 4 -16.03 -6.28 9.53
N SER A 5 -15.23 -7.21 10.06
CA SER A 5 -13.81 -6.95 10.32
C SER A 5 -13.10 -6.73 9.00
N MET A 6 -12.55 -5.54 8.78
CA MET A 6 -11.61 -5.31 7.69
C MET A 6 -10.25 -5.84 8.12
N SER A 7 -9.65 -6.68 7.27
CA SER A 7 -8.28 -7.15 7.46
C SER A 7 -7.31 -6.29 6.65
N PHE A 8 -6.00 -6.46 6.89
CA PHE A 8 -4.99 -5.68 6.18
C PHE A 8 -4.95 -6.03 4.69
N GLU A 9 -5.31 -7.26 4.36
CA GLU A 9 -5.47 -7.75 3.00
C GLU A 9 -6.53 -6.98 2.21
N ASP A 10 -7.55 -6.41 2.88
CA ASP A 10 -8.60 -5.62 2.23
C ASP A 10 -8.11 -4.23 1.79
N VAL A 11 -6.95 -3.77 2.28
CA VAL A 11 -6.45 -2.40 2.06
C VAL A 11 -5.04 -2.34 1.46
N ILE A 12 -4.34 -3.48 1.37
CA ILE A 12 -3.01 -3.54 0.75
C ILE A 12 -3.13 -3.46 -0.78
N VAL A 13 -2.20 -2.73 -1.39
CA VAL A 13 -1.99 -2.74 -2.84
C VAL A 13 -0.60 -3.29 -3.09
N GLU A 14 -0.52 -4.41 -3.79
CA GLU A 14 0.73 -5.05 -4.19
C GLU A 14 0.87 -5.05 -5.71
N PHE A 15 2.10 -4.90 -6.17
CA PHE A 15 2.44 -5.00 -7.58
C PHE A 15 3.56 -6.02 -7.73
N THR A 16 3.42 -6.93 -8.68
CA THR A 16 4.54 -7.74 -9.15
C THR A 16 5.56 -6.87 -9.90
N GLN A 17 6.76 -7.40 -10.11
CA GLN A 17 7.82 -6.68 -10.83
C GLN A 17 7.41 -6.35 -12.28
N ASP A 18 6.67 -7.26 -12.93
CA ASP A 18 6.20 -7.07 -14.30
C ASP A 18 5.09 -6.02 -14.36
N GLU A 19 4.12 -6.05 -13.44
CA GLU A 19 3.06 -5.05 -13.34
C GLU A 19 3.63 -3.67 -13.03
N TRP A 20 4.67 -3.60 -12.19
CA TRP A 20 5.30 -2.34 -11.82
C TRP A 20 5.76 -1.54 -13.04
N GLN A 21 6.18 -2.20 -14.13
CA GLN A 21 6.63 -1.55 -15.37
C GLN A 21 5.53 -0.70 -16.02
N TYR A 22 4.27 -1.07 -15.84
CA TYR A 22 3.11 -0.41 -16.43
C TYR A 22 2.43 0.59 -15.48
N VAL A 23 2.86 0.66 -14.21
CA VAL A 23 2.33 1.62 -13.24
C VAL A 23 2.70 3.05 -13.63
N SER A 24 1.70 3.94 -13.64
CA SER A 24 1.91 5.34 -14.00
C SER A 24 2.83 6.03 -13.00
N PRO A 25 3.57 7.08 -13.40
CA PRO A 25 4.43 7.83 -12.48
C PRO A 25 3.70 8.34 -11.23
N ALA A 26 2.46 8.81 -11.38
CA ALA A 26 1.65 9.29 -10.25
C ALA A 26 1.34 8.18 -9.25
N GLN A 27 0.99 6.98 -9.72
CA GLN A 27 0.72 5.83 -8.85
C GLN A 27 1.99 5.32 -8.17
N ARG A 28 3.15 5.33 -8.86
CA ARG A 28 4.43 4.96 -8.25
C ARG A 28 4.83 5.91 -7.13
N THR A 29 4.58 7.21 -7.30
CA THR A 29 4.79 8.22 -6.25
C THR A 29 3.90 7.92 -5.05
N LEU A 30 2.59 7.74 -5.27
CA LEU A 30 1.64 7.43 -4.21
C LEU A 30 2.02 6.15 -3.44
N TYR A 31 2.39 5.08 -4.15
CA TYR A 31 2.85 3.84 -3.54
C TYR A 31 4.07 4.07 -2.63
N ARG A 32 5.07 4.84 -3.09
CA ARG A 32 6.24 5.18 -2.28
C ARG A 32 5.85 5.98 -1.03
N ASP A 33 4.98 6.98 -1.16
CA ASP A 33 4.59 7.84 -0.05
C ASP A 33 3.87 7.04 1.03
N VAL A 34 2.90 6.18 0.64
CA VAL A 34 2.17 5.30 1.56
C VAL A 34 3.11 4.29 2.24
N MET A 35 4.03 3.68 1.49
CA MET A 35 4.97 2.73 2.08
C MET A 35 5.97 3.40 3.05
N LEU A 36 6.40 4.62 2.77
CA LEU A 36 7.26 5.39 3.69
C LEU A 36 6.53 5.72 5.00
N GLU A 37 5.27 6.13 4.93
CA GLU A 37 4.42 6.34 6.10
C GLU A 37 4.27 5.05 6.91
N ASN A 38 4.00 3.93 6.26
CA ASN A 38 3.93 2.61 6.90
C ASN A 38 5.24 2.25 7.61
N TYR A 39 6.40 2.44 6.97
CA TYR A 39 7.70 2.17 7.60
C TYR A 39 7.97 3.10 8.78
N SER A 40 7.58 4.37 8.71
CA SER A 40 7.70 5.31 9.83
C SER A 40 6.89 4.83 11.04
N HIS A 41 5.66 4.36 10.82
CA HIS A 41 4.82 3.78 11.87
C HIS A 41 5.42 2.50 12.46
N LEU A 42 6.07 1.66 11.65
CA LEU A 42 6.75 0.44 12.11
C LEU A 42 8.02 0.71 12.93
N ILE A 43 8.69 1.84 12.71
CA ILE A 43 9.90 2.24 13.48
C ILE A 43 9.54 2.99 14.76
N SER A 44 8.33 3.56 14.84
CA SER A 44 7.88 4.39 15.98
C SER A 44 7.31 3.57 17.16
N VAL A 45 7.49 2.25 17.17
CA VAL A 45 7.07 1.33 18.25
C VAL A 45 8.21 0.97 19.20
#